data_AF-A0A9D1I0E4-F1
#
_entry.id   AF-A0A9D1I0E4-F1
#
_cell.length_a   1.000
_cell.length_b   1.000
_cell.length_c   1.000
_cell.angle_alpha   90.00
_cell.angle_beta   90.00
_cell.angle_gamma   90.00
#
_symmetry.space_group_name_H-M   'P 1'
#
loop_
_entity.id
_entity.type
_entity.pdbx_description
1 polymer ?
#
loop_
_entity_poly.entity_id
_entity_poly.type
_entity_poly.pdbx_seq_one_letter_code
_entity_poly.pdbx_strand_id
1 'polypeptide(L)'
;MKETIKKGTLILCGLLIAIGVAGKVLPQEGNPAAAPVVAEKVLVPGGQSVGVKMDVRGVLIVGLEEIEGKNGEKVNPGLLSGLQIGDIIMEINGTEVYRAEEVQSLVNEARDTVKLKVKRNQRIFTVSISPVESGEDGLYKLGIWVKDKTAGIGTLTYYDPSNSTFGALGHGIVDPETNSILSVEAGVLLQSQVQEVSEGKNGDPGEIRGIFYHTSDPLGKLEKNNGFGVFGTAYDPIENPLYEKPIAVGTRDQVELGRAYILSTLSDNEIKRFEIEIEKIEEQDSPEDKSMVIRVTDEELLEESGGIVQGMSGSPIIQNDRIIGAVTHVFLKDPQRGYGIFIEWMLEESNLVEK
;
A
#
# COMPACT_ATOMS: atom_id res chain seq x y z
N MET A 1 -72.79 -1.14 -9.13
CA MET A 1 -72.79 -2.07 -10.29
C MET A 1 -74.16 -2.04 -10.95
N LYS A 2 -74.25 -1.48 -12.16
CA LYS A 2 -75.41 -1.46 -13.04
C LYS A 2 -74.90 -1.23 -14.46
N GLU A 3 -75.40 -2.01 -15.43
CA GLU A 3 -75.69 -1.61 -16.83
C GLU A 3 -74.49 -1.10 -17.70
N THR A 4 -74.31 -1.40 -19.00
CA THR A 4 -75.11 -2.15 -20.00
C THR A 4 -74.25 -2.48 -21.25
N ILE A 5 -74.61 -3.55 -21.98
CA ILE A 5 -74.85 -3.65 -23.46
C ILE A 5 -74.09 -2.70 -24.44
N LYS A 6 -73.69 -3.04 -25.70
CA LYS A 6 -73.50 -4.26 -26.54
C LYS A 6 -73.28 -3.78 -28.01
N LYS A 7 -72.51 -4.50 -28.86
CA LYS A 7 -72.34 -4.31 -30.35
C LYS A 7 -71.53 -3.05 -30.77
N GLY A 8 -70.84 -2.99 -31.92
CA GLY A 8 -70.50 -3.99 -32.94
C GLY A 8 -69.99 -3.38 -34.28
N THR A 9 -69.42 -4.24 -35.15
CA THR A 9 -69.30 -4.06 -36.64
C THR A 9 -68.21 -3.15 -37.25
N LEU A 10 -67.03 -3.74 -37.52
CA LEU A 10 -66.51 -4.11 -38.87
C LEU A 10 -66.62 -3.11 -40.06
N ILE A 11 -65.49 -2.48 -40.43
CA ILE A 11 -65.12 -1.95 -41.77
C ILE A 11 -63.56 -2.09 -41.92
N LEU A 12 -62.93 -1.97 -43.10
CA LEU A 12 -62.84 -2.93 -44.22
C LEU A 12 -62.22 -2.24 -45.48
N CYS A 13 -61.25 -2.90 -46.15
CA CYS A 13 -60.56 -2.49 -47.41
C CYS A 13 -59.65 -1.24 -47.36
N GLY A 14 -58.59 -1.11 -48.19
CA GLY A 14 -58.06 -1.99 -49.27
C GLY A 14 -56.52 -1.87 -49.42
N LEU A 15 -55.82 -2.89 -49.97
CA LEU A 15 -55.40 -2.99 -51.39
C LEU A 15 -54.35 -1.93 -51.80
N LEU A 16 -53.23 -2.20 -52.51
CA LEU A 16 -52.62 -3.44 -53.07
C LEU A 16 -51.20 -3.08 -53.60
N ILE A 17 -50.52 -4.07 -54.21
CA ILE A 17 -49.40 -4.01 -55.19
C ILE A 17 -48.11 -4.71 -54.70
N ALA A 18 -47.47 -5.43 -55.62
CA ALA A 18 -46.48 -6.46 -55.37
C ALA A 18 -45.16 -6.23 -56.15
N ILE A 19 -44.09 -6.89 -55.68
CA ILE A 19 -42.88 -7.34 -56.41
C ILE A 19 -42.07 -6.27 -57.19
N GLY A 20 -40.78 -6.14 -56.85
CA GLY A 20 -39.81 -5.44 -57.72
C GLY A 20 -38.38 -5.50 -57.21
N VAL A 21 -37.55 -6.37 -57.79
CA VAL A 21 -36.09 -6.39 -57.60
C VAL A 21 -35.45 -5.30 -58.47
N ALA A 22 -34.65 -4.40 -57.89
CA ALA A 22 -33.44 -3.81 -58.49
C ALA A 22 -32.82 -2.78 -57.53
N GLY A 23 -31.51 -2.83 -57.32
CA GLY A 23 -30.83 -1.90 -56.43
C GLY A 23 -30.55 -0.53 -57.06
N LYS A 24 -30.46 0.50 -56.22
CA LYS A 24 -29.58 1.66 -56.44
C LYS A 24 -28.92 2.04 -55.12
N VAL A 25 -27.60 2.27 -55.20
CA VAL A 25 -26.79 2.81 -54.10
C VAL A 25 -27.26 4.24 -53.82
N LEU A 26 -27.61 4.50 -52.57
CA LEU A 26 -27.61 5.84 -51.98
C LEU A 26 -26.48 5.85 -50.94
N PRO A 27 -25.55 6.81 -50.95
CA PRO A 27 -24.57 6.93 -49.89
C PRO A 27 -25.29 7.32 -48.60
N GLN A 28 -25.11 6.56 -47.53
CA GLN A 28 -25.44 7.07 -46.21
C GLN A 28 -24.36 8.08 -45.82
N GLU A 29 -24.80 9.30 -45.47
CA GLU A 29 -23.92 10.29 -44.87
C GLU A 29 -23.37 9.73 -43.56
N GLY A 30 -22.06 9.90 -43.35
CA GLY A 30 -21.36 9.25 -42.26
C GLY A 30 -21.86 9.75 -40.90
N ASN A 31 -22.37 8.84 -40.08
CA ASN A 31 -22.47 9.04 -38.65
C ASN A 31 -21.05 9.36 -38.14
N PRO A 32 -20.80 10.52 -37.48
CA PRO A 32 -19.47 10.79 -36.93
C PRO A 32 -19.12 9.66 -35.96
N ALA A 33 -17.90 9.13 -36.09
CA ALA A 33 -17.47 8.01 -35.27
C ALA A 33 -17.62 8.41 -33.79
N ALA A 34 -18.43 7.65 -33.04
CA ALA A 34 -18.45 7.79 -31.60
C ALA A 34 -17.03 7.49 -31.11
N ALA A 35 -16.35 8.52 -30.61
CA ALA A 35 -15.06 8.35 -29.98
C ALA A 35 -15.21 7.27 -28.89
N PRO A 36 -14.23 6.36 -28.72
CA PRO A 36 -14.32 5.35 -27.68
C PRO A 36 -14.46 6.08 -26.33
N VAL A 37 -15.61 5.90 -25.69
CA VAL A 37 -15.84 6.39 -24.33
C VAL A 37 -14.90 5.59 -23.45
N VAL A 38 -13.76 6.19 -23.11
CA VAL A 38 -12.86 5.62 -22.11
C VAL A 38 -13.64 5.57 -20.81
N ALA A 39 -13.92 4.35 -20.34
CA ALA A 39 -14.58 4.17 -19.06
C ALA A 39 -13.67 4.74 -17.97
N GLU A 40 -14.15 5.74 -17.26
CA GLU A 40 -13.43 6.38 -16.16
C GLU A 40 -13.18 5.35 -15.07
N LYS A 41 -11.92 5.19 -14.64
CA LYS A 41 -11.60 4.26 -13.55
C LYS A 41 -12.21 4.78 -12.26
N VAL A 42 -12.92 3.91 -11.55
CA VAL A 42 -13.56 4.21 -10.26
C VAL A 42 -13.01 3.29 -9.18
N LEU A 43 -12.91 3.80 -7.96
CA LEU A 43 -12.40 3.09 -6.79
C LEU A 43 -13.29 3.40 -5.58
N VAL A 44 -13.38 2.46 -4.64
CA VAL A 44 -13.91 2.76 -3.30
C VAL A 44 -12.80 3.47 -2.52
N PRO A 45 -13.03 4.69 -2.00
CA PRO A 45 -12.05 5.34 -1.12
C PRO A 45 -11.83 4.52 0.14
N GLY A 46 -10.60 4.45 0.62
CA GLY A 46 -10.29 3.91 1.94
C GLY A 46 -10.50 4.96 3.05
N GLY A 47 -9.51 5.10 3.92
CA GLY A 47 -9.57 5.94 5.13
C GLY A 47 -9.69 5.12 6.43
N GLN A 48 -9.93 3.80 6.33
CA GLN A 48 -9.84 2.87 7.46
C GLN A 48 -8.39 2.78 7.96
N SER A 49 -8.22 2.81 9.28
CA SER A 49 -6.99 2.29 9.90
C SER A 49 -6.85 0.80 9.57
N VAL A 50 -5.69 0.40 9.08
CA VAL A 50 -5.35 -0.99 8.75
C VAL A 50 -4.01 -1.40 9.36
N GLY A 51 -3.95 -2.63 9.83
CA GLY A 51 -2.71 -3.29 10.19
C GLY A 51 -2.06 -3.92 8.97
N VAL A 52 -0.77 -3.67 8.77
CA VAL A 52 0.05 -4.43 7.83
C VAL A 52 0.95 -5.36 8.64
N LYS A 53 0.95 -6.65 8.30
CA LYS A 53 1.92 -7.64 8.79
C LYS A 53 2.51 -8.39 7.61
N MET A 54 3.84 -8.43 7.51
CA MET A 54 4.52 -9.19 6.45
C MET A 54 5.81 -9.84 6.91
N ASP A 55 6.06 -11.00 6.33
CA ASP A 55 7.34 -11.70 6.32
C ASP A 55 8.18 -11.19 5.15
N VAL A 56 9.46 -10.91 5.41
CA VAL A 56 10.43 -10.37 4.45
C VAL A 56 10.99 -11.51 3.60
N ARG A 57 11.24 -11.27 2.31
CA ARG A 57 11.96 -12.22 1.45
C ARG A 57 13.44 -12.27 1.84
N GLY A 58 13.83 -13.37 2.46
CA GLY A 58 15.14 -13.50 3.11
C GLY A 58 15.14 -12.86 4.50
N VAL A 59 16.27 -12.95 5.19
CA VAL A 59 16.41 -12.39 6.54
C VAL A 59 17.33 -11.17 6.51
N LEU A 60 16.81 -10.01 6.90
CA LEU A 60 17.52 -8.72 6.88
C LEU A 60 18.49 -8.60 8.06
N ILE A 61 19.72 -8.19 7.82
CA ILE A 61 20.68 -7.80 8.87
C ILE A 61 20.35 -6.38 9.34
N VAL A 62 19.93 -6.27 10.60
CA VAL A 62 19.56 -5.02 11.29
C VAL A 62 20.60 -4.57 12.32
N GLY A 63 21.62 -5.38 12.59
CA GLY A 63 22.70 -5.01 13.51
C GLY A 63 23.92 -5.91 13.40
N LEU A 64 25.03 -5.45 13.94
CA LEU A 64 26.31 -6.15 13.99
C LEU A 64 26.88 -6.03 15.41
N GLU A 65 27.17 -7.15 16.07
CA GLU A 65 27.65 -7.19 17.46
C GLU A 65 28.85 -8.13 17.62
N GLU A 66 29.76 -7.79 18.54
CA GLU A 66 30.86 -8.66 18.93
C GLU A 66 30.38 -9.79 19.83
N ILE A 67 30.64 -11.03 19.43
CA ILE A 67 30.41 -12.22 20.27
C ILE A 67 31.60 -12.37 21.22
N GLU A 68 31.33 -12.52 22.50
CA GLU A 68 32.32 -13.03 23.46
C GLU A 68 32.36 -14.57 23.37
N GLY A 69 33.50 -15.11 22.95
CA GLY A 69 33.77 -16.55 22.89
C GLY A 69 34.21 -17.12 24.24
N LYS A 70 34.28 -18.46 24.37
CA LYS A 70 34.65 -19.15 25.62
C LYS A 70 35.97 -18.73 26.25
N ASN A 71 36.91 -18.18 25.47
CA ASN A 71 38.21 -17.71 25.94
C ASN A 71 38.22 -16.24 26.39
N GLY A 72 37.06 -15.56 26.40
CA GLY A 72 36.94 -14.11 26.62
C GLY A 72 37.35 -13.25 25.42
N GLU A 73 37.59 -13.87 24.26
CA GLU A 73 37.86 -13.15 23.02
C GLU A 73 36.57 -12.54 22.46
N LYS A 74 36.61 -11.27 22.07
CA LYS A 74 35.48 -10.55 21.44
C LYS A 74 35.74 -10.42 19.95
N VAL A 75 34.78 -10.86 19.14
CA VAL A 75 34.92 -10.89 17.68
C VAL A 75 33.55 -10.83 17.00
N ASN A 76 33.47 -10.10 15.88
CA ASN A 76 32.30 -10.13 15.01
C ASN A 76 32.65 -10.79 13.65
N PRO A 77 32.35 -12.08 13.46
CA PRO A 77 32.63 -12.79 12.21
C PRO A 77 31.94 -12.16 10.98
N GLY A 78 30.71 -11.67 11.13
CA GLY A 78 29.93 -11.06 10.07
C GLY A 78 30.57 -9.78 9.55
N LEU A 79 30.93 -8.86 10.45
CA LEU A 79 31.64 -7.62 10.15
C LEU A 79 33.00 -7.90 9.50
N LEU A 80 33.80 -8.84 10.05
CA LEU A 80 35.09 -9.23 9.50
C LEU A 80 34.98 -9.84 8.09
N SER A 81 33.85 -10.48 7.79
CA SER A 81 33.55 -11.05 6.47
C SER A 81 32.93 -10.03 5.49
N GLY A 82 32.74 -8.77 5.92
CA GLY A 82 32.23 -7.69 5.09
C GLY A 82 30.71 -7.63 4.95
N LEU A 83 29.95 -8.29 5.85
CA LEU A 83 28.52 -8.06 5.98
C LEU A 83 28.23 -6.63 6.47
N GLN A 84 27.06 -6.11 6.09
CA GLN A 84 26.61 -4.76 6.43
C GLN A 84 25.16 -4.80 6.91
N ILE A 85 24.79 -3.84 7.75
CA ILE A 85 23.38 -3.57 8.05
C ILE A 85 22.70 -3.19 6.72
N GLY A 86 21.56 -3.79 6.40
CA GLY A 86 20.91 -3.70 5.09
C GLY A 86 21.16 -4.87 4.13
N ASP A 87 22.06 -5.79 4.49
CA ASP A 87 22.21 -7.05 3.77
C ASP A 87 21.03 -7.99 4.04
N ILE A 88 20.50 -8.62 2.99
CA ILE A 88 19.47 -9.67 3.10
C ILE A 88 20.13 -11.03 2.86
N ILE A 89 20.13 -11.90 3.87
CA ILE A 89 20.55 -13.29 3.73
C ILE A 89 19.44 -14.05 3.03
N MET A 90 19.74 -14.62 1.86
CA MET A 90 18.79 -15.39 1.05
C MET A 90 18.96 -16.90 1.24
N GLU A 91 20.21 -17.38 1.36
CA GLU A 91 20.52 -18.79 1.56
C GLU A 91 21.68 -18.97 2.54
N ILE A 92 21.68 -20.08 3.27
CA ILE A 92 22.80 -20.58 4.07
C ILE A 92 23.13 -21.99 3.59
N ASN A 93 24.38 -22.21 3.15
CA ASN A 93 24.85 -23.48 2.59
C ASN A 93 24.02 -24.01 1.40
N GLY A 94 23.29 -23.14 0.71
CA GLY A 94 22.39 -23.49 -0.40
C GLY A 94 20.95 -23.80 0.00
N THR A 95 20.62 -23.75 1.30
CA THR A 95 19.24 -23.78 1.81
C THR A 95 18.70 -22.36 1.87
N GLU A 96 17.56 -22.09 1.23
CA GLU A 96 16.87 -20.80 1.35
C GLU A 96 16.42 -20.55 2.80
N VAL A 97 16.55 -19.31 3.27
CA VAL A 97 16.15 -18.90 4.62
C VAL A 97 15.13 -17.77 4.56
N TYR A 98 14.09 -17.89 5.37
CA TYR A 98 12.99 -16.93 5.45
C TYR A 98 12.72 -16.49 6.89
N ARG A 99 13.25 -17.20 7.88
CA ARG A 99 13.01 -16.92 9.31
C ARG A 99 14.29 -16.77 10.11
N ALA A 100 14.25 -15.95 11.15
CA ALA A 100 15.40 -15.71 12.03
C ALA A 100 15.87 -17.00 12.73
N GLU A 101 14.94 -17.90 13.08
CA GLU A 101 15.26 -19.18 13.72
C GLU A 101 15.97 -20.16 12.77
N GLU A 102 15.73 -20.05 11.46
CA GLU A 102 16.41 -20.87 10.44
C GLU A 102 17.88 -20.49 10.30
N VAL A 103 18.19 -19.19 10.38
CA VAL A 103 19.57 -18.67 10.40
C VAL A 103 20.33 -19.26 11.59
N GLN A 104 19.76 -19.19 12.80
CA GLN A 104 20.39 -19.75 13.99
C GLN A 104 20.55 -21.28 13.88
N SER A 105 19.52 -21.98 13.40
CA SER A 105 19.50 -23.44 13.29
C SER A 105 20.57 -23.95 12.33
N LEU A 106 20.64 -23.41 11.11
CA LEU A 106 21.59 -23.84 10.08
C LEU A 106 23.05 -23.54 10.48
N VAL A 107 23.30 -22.44 11.19
CA VAL A 107 24.64 -22.13 11.73
C VAL A 107 25.04 -23.11 12.85
N ASN A 108 24.10 -23.51 13.73
CA ASN A 108 24.37 -24.43 14.83
C ASN A 108 24.39 -25.91 14.43
N GLU A 109 23.77 -26.25 13.29
CA GLU A 109 23.95 -27.54 12.61
C GLU A 109 25.34 -27.62 11.96
N ALA A 110 25.75 -26.57 11.23
CA ALA A 110 27.04 -26.55 10.54
C ALA A 110 28.24 -26.51 11.49
N ARG A 111 28.22 -25.62 12.51
CA ARG A 111 29.30 -25.39 13.52
C ARG A 111 30.67 -24.97 12.98
N ASP A 112 30.86 -25.01 11.68
CA ASP A 112 32.05 -24.61 10.93
C ASP A 112 31.63 -23.58 9.85
N THR A 113 32.54 -23.18 8.98
CA THR A 113 32.34 -22.16 7.93
C THR A 113 31.05 -22.36 7.15
N VAL A 114 30.12 -21.41 7.29
CA VAL A 114 28.88 -21.33 6.51
C VAL A 114 29.06 -20.43 5.29
N LYS A 115 28.39 -20.78 4.20
CA LYS A 115 28.36 -20.02 2.96
C LYS A 115 27.02 -19.30 2.84
N LEU A 116 27.01 -17.98 3.01
CA LEU A 116 25.80 -17.15 2.90
C LEU A 116 25.66 -16.59 1.49
N LYS A 117 24.49 -16.74 0.87
CA LYS A 117 24.09 -15.95 -0.31
C LYS A 117 23.40 -14.69 0.17
N VAL A 118 23.93 -13.53 -0.22
CA VAL A 118 23.54 -12.23 0.33
C VAL A 118 23.14 -11.29 -0.80
N LYS A 119 22.03 -10.57 -0.61
CA LYS A 119 21.59 -9.48 -1.47
C LYS A 119 21.86 -8.14 -0.78
N ARG A 120 22.65 -7.28 -1.43
CA ARG A 120 22.88 -5.88 -1.05
C ARG A 120 22.40 -4.97 -2.18
N ASN A 121 21.37 -4.16 -1.93
CA ASN A 121 20.67 -3.42 -2.98
C ASN A 121 20.20 -4.36 -4.10
N GLN A 122 20.66 -4.15 -5.34
CA GLN A 122 20.38 -5.02 -6.49
C GLN A 122 21.46 -6.09 -6.76
N ARG A 123 22.53 -6.16 -5.94
CA ARG A 123 23.64 -7.10 -6.15
C ARG A 123 23.47 -8.33 -5.26
N ILE A 124 23.56 -9.51 -5.86
CA ILE A 124 23.64 -10.78 -5.14
C ILE A 124 25.11 -11.25 -5.17
N PHE A 125 25.64 -11.63 -4.01
CA PHE A 125 26.99 -12.16 -3.85
C PHE A 125 26.99 -13.30 -2.83
N THR A 126 28.16 -13.85 -2.57
CA THR A 126 28.33 -14.93 -1.60
C THR A 126 29.53 -14.65 -0.71
N VAL A 127 29.37 -14.90 0.59
CA VAL A 127 30.42 -14.77 1.61
C VAL A 127 30.54 -16.09 2.37
N SER A 128 31.75 -16.44 2.80
CA SER A 128 32.01 -17.58 3.68
C SER A 128 32.44 -17.08 5.05
N ILE A 129 31.78 -17.54 6.10
CA ILE A 129 31.92 -17.01 7.47
C ILE A 129 32.07 -18.18 8.44
N SER A 130 33.15 -18.18 9.22
CA SER A 130 33.30 -19.12 10.34
C SER A 130 32.55 -18.59 11.56
N PRO A 131 31.51 -19.29 12.06
CA PRO A 131 30.81 -18.87 13.26
C PRO A 131 31.67 -19.06 14.51
N VAL A 132 31.35 -18.31 15.57
CA VAL A 132 32.03 -18.39 16.86
C VAL A 132 31.07 -18.95 17.90
N GLU A 133 31.54 -19.94 18.67
CA GLU A 133 30.79 -20.49 19.80
C GLU A 133 30.80 -19.48 20.96
N SER A 134 29.63 -18.94 21.28
CA SER A 134 29.46 -17.94 22.33
C SER A 134 29.74 -18.52 23.71
N GLY A 135 30.47 -17.78 24.55
CA GLY A 135 30.74 -18.15 25.94
C GLY A 135 29.52 -18.05 26.85
N GLU A 136 28.47 -17.34 26.42
CA GLU A 136 27.25 -17.09 27.20
C GLU A 136 26.27 -18.28 27.16
N ASP A 137 25.95 -18.78 25.96
CA ASP A 137 24.93 -19.82 25.73
C ASP A 137 25.44 -21.07 25.01
N GLY A 138 26.71 -21.09 24.58
CA GLY A 138 27.30 -22.20 23.83
C GLY A 138 26.79 -22.33 22.38
N LEU A 139 26.04 -21.34 21.88
CA LEU A 139 25.56 -21.35 20.50
C LEU A 139 26.60 -20.76 19.55
N TYR A 140 26.68 -21.34 18.35
CA TYR A 140 27.43 -20.78 17.23
C TYR A 140 26.69 -19.58 16.66
N LYS A 141 27.36 -18.42 16.65
CA LYS A 141 26.81 -17.13 16.24
C LYS A 141 27.70 -16.48 15.15
N LEU A 142 27.11 -15.63 14.31
CA LEU A 142 27.81 -14.91 13.23
C LEU A 142 28.11 -13.44 13.55
N GLY A 143 27.67 -12.91 14.70
CA GLY A 143 27.86 -11.50 15.08
C GLY A 143 26.88 -10.55 14.40
N ILE A 144 25.71 -11.07 14.04
CA ILE A 144 24.66 -10.37 13.28
C ILE A 144 23.34 -10.42 14.05
N TRP A 145 22.60 -9.31 14.03
CA TRP A 145 21.19 -9.25 14.42
C TRP A 145 20.33 -9.25 13.16
N VAL A 146 19.29 -10.06 13.16
CA VAL A 146 18.50 -10.33 11.95
C VAL A 146 17.00 -10.19 12.19
N LYS A 147 16.28 -9.75 11.17
CA LYS A 147 14.84 -9.48 11.16
C LYS A 147 14.20 -10.12 9.94
N ASP A 148 13.21 -10.97 10.17
CA ASP A 148 12.42 -11.69 9.16
C ASP A 148 11.01 -11.15 9.00
N LYS A 149 10.49 -10.39 9.97
CA LYS A 149 9.10 -9.89 9.98
C LYS A 149 9.03 -8.42 10.29
N THR A 150 8.00 -7.76 9.77
CA THR A 150 7.62 -6.41 10.19
C THR A 150 6.11 -6.29 10.29
N ALA A 151 5.66 -5.39 11.15
CA ALA A 151 4.26 -5.01 11.26
C ALA A 151 4.14 -3.54 11.64
N GLY A 152 3.03 -2.91 11.26
CA GLY A 152 2.74 -1.51 11.54
C GLY A 152 1.28 -1.16 11.25
N ILE A 153 0.90 0.07 11.61
CA ILE A 153 -0.42 0.63 11.31
C ILE A 153 -0.26 1.65 10.18
N GLY A 154 -1.21 1.64 9.26
CA GLY A 154 -1.34 2.62 8.19
C GLY A 154 -2.80 2.88 7.88
N THR A 155 -3.05 3.56 6.77
CA THR A 155 -4.40 3.78 6.25
C THR A 155 -4.58 3.07 4.92
N LEU A 156 -5.75 2.43 4.73
CA LEU A 156 -6.16 1.93 3.41
C LEU A 156 -6.41 3.13 2.50
N THR A 157 -5.84 3.15 1.30
CA THR A 157 -6.03 4.25 0.35
C THR A 157 -7.25 4.01 -0.52
N TYR A 158 -7.33 2.82 -1.12
CA TYR A 158 -8.41 2.47 -2.03
C TYR A 158 -8.65 0.97 -2.10
N TYR A 159 -9.86 0.61 -2.52
CA TYR A 159 -10.21 -0.72 -3.01
C TYR A 159 -10.75 -0.61 -4.45
N ASP A 160 -10.25 -1.47 -5.34
CA ASP A 160 -10.68 -1.58 -6.73
C ASP A 160 -11.68 -2.75 -6.88
N PRO A 161 -12.98 -2.48 -7.00
CA PRO A 161 -13.99 -3.53 -7.08
C PRO A 161 -13.98 -4.28 -8.42
N SER A 162 -13.21 -3.84 -9.42
CA SER A 162 -13.15 -4.50 -10.74
C SER A 162 -12.27 -5.75 -10.75
N ASN A 163 -11.29 -5.83 -9.84
CA ASN A 163 -10.30 -6.90 -9.75
C ASN A 163 -9.99 -7.34 -8.30
N SER A 164 -10.73 -6.80 -7.32
CA SER A 164 -10.53 -7.02 -5.88
C SER A 164 -9.16 -6.63 -5.32
N THR A 165 -8.43 -5.74 -5.99
CA THR A 165 -7.14 -5.24 -5.49
C THR A 165 -7.30 -4.05 -4.55
N PHE A 166 -6.29 -3.80 -3.72
CA PHE A 166 -6.23 -2.62 -2.86
C PHE A 166 -4.85 -1.95 -2.91
N GLY A 167 -4.83 -0.67 -2.54
CA GLY A 167 -3.62 0.06 -2.15
C GLY A 167 -3.77 0.62 -0.74
N ALA A 168 -2.72 0.48 0.07
CA ALA A 168 -2.61 1.02 1.42
C ALA A 168 -1.22 1.62 1.63
N LEU A 169 -1.09 2.60 2.53
CA LEU A 169 0.09 3.44 2.72
C LEU A 169 0.47 4.28 1.48
N GLY A 170 0.89 5.53 1.70
CA GLY A 170 1.34 6.42 0.63
C GLY A 170 2.81 6.25 0.23
N HIS A 171 3.54 5.37 0.95
CA HIS A 171 4.94 5.06 0.72
C HIS A 171 5.23 3.61 1.10
N GLY A 172 6.40 3.11 0.70
CA GLY A 172 6.84 1.77 1.06
C GLY A 172 7.15 1.60 2.55
N ILE A 173 6.92 0.39 3.05
CA ILE A 173 7.44 -0.02 4.37
C ILE A 173 8.94 -0.23 4.24
N VAL A 174 9.70 0.61 4.93
CA VAL A 174 11.15 0.54 5.04
C VAL A 174 11.57 -0.05 6.37
N ASP A 175 12.78 -0.58 6.43
CA ASP A 175 13.47 -0.82 7.70
C ASP A 175 14.08 0.51 8.22
N PRO A 176 13.88 0.88 9.50
CA PRO A 176 14.26 2.20 10.01
C PRO A 176 15.78 2.42 10.12
N GLU A 177 16.58 1.37 10.31
CA GLU A 177 18.04 1.49 10.42
C GLU A 177 18.71 1.69 9.05
N THR A 178 18.10 1.14 8.00
CA THR A 178 18.70 1.05 6.65
C THR A 178 17.98 1.89 5.61
N ASN A 179 16.80 2.43 5.94
CA ASN A 179 15.84 3.07 5.05
C ASN A 179 15.54 2.25 3.77
N SER A 180 15.72 0.92 3.82
CA SER A 180 15.58 0.03 2.67
C SER A 180 14.17 -0.53 2.59
N ILE A 181 13.56 -0.47 1.41
CA ILE A 181 12.21 -1.03 1.16
C ILE A 181 12.25 -2.55 1.34
N LEU A 182 11.41 -3.05 2.25
CA LEU A 182 11.32 -4.46 2.59
C LEU A 182 10.57 -5.23 1.49
N SER A 183 11.21 -6.25 0.90
CA SER A 183 10.55 -7.10 -0.11
C SER A 183 9.58 -8.07 0.56
N VAL A 184 8.31 -8.08 0.12
CA VAL A 184 7.28 -9.02 0.62
C VAL A 184 7.63 -10.45 0.17
N GLU A 185 7.61 -11.40 1.10
CA GLU A 185 7.49 -12.83 0.78
C GLU A 185 6.06 -13.31 0.95
N ALA A 186 5.51 -13.07 2.13
CA ALA A 186 4.11 -13.28 2.48
C ALA A 186 3.64 -12.12 3.36
N GLY A 187 2.37 -11.74 3.26
CA GLY A 187 1.82 -10.72 4.14
C GLY A 187 0.30 -10.67 4.10
N VAL A 188 -0.26 -10.06 5.12
CA VAL A 188 -1.70 -9.89 5.29
C VAL A 188 -2.05 -8.46 5.66
N LEU A 189 -3.12 -7.96 5.04
CA LEU A 189 -3.83 -6.77 5.49
C LEU A 189 -4.78 -7.19 6.62
N LEU A 190 -4.75 -6.47 7.72
CA LEU A 190 -5.54 -6.74 8.93
C LEU A 190 -6.43 -5.52 9.23
N GLN A 191 -7.56 -5.75 9.90
CA GLN A 191 -8.24 -4.67 10.59
C GLN A 191 -7.37 -4.19 11.75
N SER A 192 -7.28 -2.88 11.97
CA SER A 192 -6.80 -2.32 13.24
C SER A 192 -7.91 -1.57 13.94
N GLN A 193 -7.77 -1.42 15.26
CA GLN A 193 -8.56 -0.51 16.05
C GLN A 193 -7.65 0.57 16.63
N VAL A 194 -7.93 1.84 16.31
CA VAL A 194 -7.25 2.97 16.94
C VAL A 194 -7.64 3.04 18.42
N GLN A 195 -6.64 3.18 19.28
CA GLN A 195 -6.78 3.24 20.75
C GLN A 195 -6.38 4.60 21.31
N GLU A 196 -5.34 5.22 20.73
CA GLU A 196 -4.79 6.51 21.14
C GLU A 196 -4.18 7.20 19.92
N VAL A 197 -4.28 8.53 19.85
CA VAL A 197 -3.49 9.34 18.93
C VAL A 197 -2.55 10.22 19.76
N SER A 198 -1.24 10.06 19.54
CA SER A 198 -0.24 10.95 20.11
C SER A 198 -0.05 12.15 19.19
N GLU A 199 -0.38 13.34 19.70
CA GLU A 199 -0.26 14.63 19.01
C GLU A 199 1.15 14.85 18.40
N GLY A 200 1.19 15.24 17.12
CA GLY A 200 2.39 15.66 16.40
C GLY A 200 2.83 17.09 16.76
N LYS A 201 4.14 17.31 16.86
CA LYS A 201 4.78 18.54 17.38
C LYS A 201 6.03 18.87 16.56
N ASN A 202 6.59 20.07 16.74
CA ASN A 202 7.87 20.41 16.11
C ASN A 202 9.01 19.51 16.62
N GLY A 203 9.53 18.66 15.74
CA GLY A 203 10.58 17.68 16.00
C GLY A 203 10.09 16.26 16.30
N ASP A 204 8.78 16.05 16.48
CA ASP A 204 8.17 14.76 16.85
C ASP A 204 6.87 14.57 16.05
N PRO A 205 6.81 13.66 15.07
CA PRO A 205 5.67 13.56 14.15
C PRO A 205 4.37 13.09 14.80
N GLY A 206 4.37 12.57 16.03
CA GLY A 206 3.19 11.93 16.62
C GLY A 206 2.83 10.59 15.95
N GLU A 207 1.86 9.87 16.50
CA GLU A 207 1.57 8.47 16.15
C GLU A 207 0.13 8.07 16.43
N ILE A 208 -0.54 7.42 15.46
CA ILE A 208 -1.76 6.62 15.69
C ILE A 208 -1.35 5.29 16.30
N ARG A 209 -1.74 5.06 17.55
CA ARG A 209 -1.56 3.79 18.26
C ARG A 209 -2.84 3.00 18.25
N GLY A 210 -2.70 1.72 17.93
CA GLY A 210 -3.82 0.80 17.85
C GLY A 210 -3.42 -0.64 18.05
N ILE A 211 -4.41 -1.51 18.01
CA ILE A 211 -4.25 -2.97 18.09
C ILE A 211 -4.71 -3.61 16.78
N PHE A 212 -4.07 -4.70 16.38
CA PHE A 212 -4.61 -5.52 15.29
C PHE A 212 -5.84 -6.27 15.80
N TYR A 213 -6.96 -6.05 15.14
CA TYR A 213 -8.24 -6.68 15.44
C TYR A 213 -8.48 -7.84 14.48
N HIS A 214 -9.26 -8.84 14.90
CA HIS A 214 -9.57 -10.04 14.11
C HIS A 214 -8.34 -10.65 13.37
N THR A 215 -7.24 -10.90 14.07
CA THR A 215 -5.99 -11.42 13.46
C THR A 215 -6.11 -12.82 12.81
N SER A 216 -7.22 -13.51 13.04
CA SER A 216 -7.62 -14.76 12.37
C SER A 216 -8.40 -14.56 11.07
N ASP A 217 -8.87 -13.34 10.80
CA ASP A 217 -9.76 -12.98 9.68
C ASP A 217 -9.18 -11.73 8.96
N PRO A 218 -8.10 -11.92 8.18
CA PRO A 218 -7.45 -10.83 7.45
C PRO A 218 -8.36 -10.23 6.38
N LEU A 219 -8.16 -8.94 6.07
CA LEU A 219 -8.86 -8.23 4.98
C LEU A 219 -8.36 -8.67 3.59
N GLY A 220 -7.12 -9.13 3.48
CA GLY A 220 -6.49 -9.47 2.21
C GLY A 220 -5.07 -10.01 2.34
N LYS A 221 -4.51 -10.46 1.22
CA LYS A 221 -3.08 -10.78 1.08
C LYS A 221 -2.32 -9.53 0.60
N LEU A 222 -1.10 -9.34 1.10
CA LEU A 222 -0.15 -8.35 0.60
C LEU A 222 0.77 -9.04 -0.41
N GLU A 223 1.00 -8.39 -1.55
CA GLU A 223 1.69 -8.98 -2.70
C GLU A 223 2.86 -8.11 -3.17
N LYS A 224 2.80 -6.79 -2.96
CA LYS A 224 3.86 -5.85 -3.33
C LYS A 224 4.03 -4.76 -2.27
N ASN A 225 5.29 -4.43 -1.97
CA ASN A 225 5.69 -3.24 -1.22
C ASN A 225 6.77 -2.53 -2.05
N ASN A 226 6.54 -1.28 -2.44
CA ASN A 226 7.48 -0.46 -3.22
C ASN A 226 7.45 0.99 -2.71
N GLY A 227 8.14 1.92 -3.38
CA GLY A 227 8.23 3.32 -2.92
C GLY A 227 6.89 4.07 -2.83
N PHE A 228 5.81 3.54 -3.40
CA PHE A 228 4.54 4.22 -3.63
C PHE A 228 3.37 3.60 -2.84
N GLY A 229 3.65 2.61 -1.98
CA GLY A 229 2.66 1.97 -1.12
C GLY A 229 2.82 0.46 -1.02
N VAL A 230 1.80 -0.15 -0.41
CA VAL A 230 1.64 -1.61 -0.27
C VAL A 230 0.35 -2.04 -0.96
N PHE A 231 0.44 -3.08 -1.77
CA PHE A 231 -0.63 -3.53 -2.67
C PHE A 231 -0.87 -5.02 -2.55
N GLY A 232 -2.08 -5.44 -2.88
CA GLY A 232 -2.46 -6.84 -2.94
C GLY A 232 -3.95 -7.03 -3.25
N THR A 233 -4.47 -8.20 -2.88
CA THR A 233 -5.85 -8.62 -3.17
C THR A 233 -6.64 -8.78 -1.87
N ALA A 234 -7.81 -8.16 -1.78
CA ALA A 234 -8.75 -8.35 -0.68
C ALA A 234 -9.45 -9.71 -0.78
N TYR A 235 -9.80 -10.32 0.35
CA TYR A 235 -10.55 -11.58 0.36
C TYR A 235 -12.06 -11.36 0.19
N ASP A 236 -12.56 -10.24 0.71
CA ASP A 236 -13.95 -9.80 0.60
C ASP A 236 -14.02 -8.35 0.12
N PRO A 237 -15.16 -7.89 -0.43
CA PRO A 237 -15.34 -6.49 -0.83
C PRO A 237 -15.15 -5.53 0.35
N ILE A 238 -14.35 -4.47 0.15
CA ILE A 238 -14.16 -3.43 1.16
C ILE A 238 -15.10 -2.25 0.85
N GLU A 239 -15.92 -1.89 1.83
CA GLU A 239 -16.89 -0.79 1.75
C GLU A 239 -16.40 0.45 2.52
N ASN A 240 -16.95 1.62 2.17
CA ASN A 240 -16.72 2.87 2.89
C ASN A 240 -18.07 3.50 3.32
N PRO A 241 -18.34 3.70 4.62
CA PRO A 241 -19.62 4.23 5.09
C PRO A 241 -19.90 5.68 4.66
N LEU A 242 -18.88 6.45 4.25
CA LEU A 242 -19.03 7.81 3.72
C LEU A 242 -19.35 7.84 2.22
N TYR A 243 -19.15 6.73 1.50
CA TYR A 243 -19.29 6.66 0.04
C TYR A 243 -20.04 5.39 -0.39
N GLU A 244 -21.36 5.52 -0.60
CA GLU A 244 -22.25 4.43 -1.08
C GLU A 244 -21.81 3.80 -2.42
N LYS A 245 -20.95 4.48 -3.18
CA LYS A 245 -20.50 4.07 -4.53
C LYS A 245 -19.02 4.40 -4.72
N PRO A 246 -18.30 3.62 -5.54
CA PRO A 246 -16.99 4.00 -6.06
C PRO A 246 -17.02 5.38 -6.73
N ILE A 247 -15.98 6.17 -6.52
CA ILE A 247 -15.80 7.50 -7.13
C ILE A 247 -14.64 7.49 -8.12
N ALA A 248 -14.60 8.47 -9.01
CA ALA A 248 -13.62 8.54 -10.09
C ALA A 248 -12.19 8.75 -9.57
N VAL A 249 -11.24 8.17 -10.30
CA VAL A 249 -9.82 8.50 -10.20
C VAL A 249 -9.60 9.86 -10.87
N GLY A 250 -8.96 10.79 -10.16
CA GLY A 250 -8.50 12.05 -10.72
C GLY A 250 -7.15 11.90 -11.40
N THR A 251 -7.00 12.45 -12.61
CA THR A 251 -5.71 12.52 -13.30
C THR A 251 -4.86 13.65 -12.73
N ARG A 252 -3.54 13.62 -12.91
CA ARG A 252 -2.65 14.71 -12.45
C ARG A 252 -3.07 16.10 -12.92
N ASP A 253 -3.48 16.22 -14.18
CA ASP A 253 -3.98 17.48 -14.78
C ASP A 253 -5.31 17.98 -14.18
N GLN A 254 -6.00 17.18 -13.35
CA GLN A 254 -7.23 17.54 -12.65
C GLN A 254 -7.00 17.96 -11.19
N VAL A 255 -5.75 17.93 -10.70
CA VAL A 255 -5.41 18.37 -9.35
C VAL A 255 -5.22 19.88 -9.35
N GLU A 256 -5.92 20.57 -8.45
CA GLU A 256 -5.93 22.03 -8.35
C GLU A 256 -5.40 22.50 -7.00
N LEU A 257 -4.76 23.67 -6.95
CA LEU A 257 -4.37 24.30 -5.70
C LEU A 257 -5.62 24.73 -4.90
N GLY A 258 -5.54 24.68 -3.58
CA GLY A 258 -6.64 25.06 -2.69
C GLY A 258 -7.34 23.86 -2.04
N ARG A 259 -8.64 24.00 -1.77
CA ARG A 259 -9.40 23.10 -0.89
C ARG A 259 -9.44 21.66 -1.43
N ALA A 260 -9.14 20.71 -0.55
CA ALA A 260 -9.32 19.28 -0.73
C ALA A 260 -9.66 18.64 0.64
N TYR A 261 -9.73 17.31 0.70
CA TYR A 261 -10.03 16.58 1.93
C TYR A 261 -9.17 15.33 2.05
N ILE A 262 -8.96 14.85 3.27
CA ILE A 262 -8.44 13.50 3.52
C ILE A 262 -9.49 12.66 4.24
N LEU A 263 -9.52 11.35 3.96
CA LEU A 263 -10.29 10.39 4.76
C LEU A 263 -9.34 9.69 5.72
N SER A 264 -9.63 9.72 7.01
CA SER A 264 -8.77 9.11 8.02
C SER A 264 -9.58 8.63 9.23
N THR A 265 -8.97 7.78 10.05
CA THR A 265 -9.55 7.20 11.26
C THR A 265 -8.69 7.60 12.46
N LEU A 266 -9.22 8.42 13.37
CA LEU A 266 -8.50 8.89 14.57
C LEU A 266 -9.03 8.27 15.87
N SER A 267 -10.26 7.78 15.87
CA SER A 267 -10.92 7.18 17.04
C SER A 267 -11.99 6.17 16.60
N ASP A 268 -12.26 5.18 17.46
CA ASP A 268 -13.39 4.24 17.41
C ASP A 268 -13.72 3.56 16.05
N ASN A 269 -12.73 3.46 15.15
CA ASN A 269 -12.88 2.97 13.78
C ASN A 269 -13.88 3.75 12.91
N GLU A 270 -14.15 5.01 13.27
CA GLU A 270 -14.94 5.93 12.46
C GLU A 270 -14.05 6.58 11.39
N ILE A 271 -14.35 6.33 10.11
CA ILE A 271 -13.74 7.10 9.02
C ILE A 271 -14.38 8.48 9.03
N LYS A 272 -13.57 9.52 9.22
CA LYS A 272 -13.98 10.93 9.14
C LYS A 272 -13.34 11.58 7.91
N ARG A 273 -13.97 12.66 7.43
CA ARG A 273 -13.51 13.50 6.32
C ARG A 273 -12.98 14.80 6.90
N PHE A 274 -11.68 15.03 6.77
CA PHE A 274 -11.02 16.22 7.30
C PHE A 274 -10.60 17.16 6.17
N GLU A 275 -10.74 18.46 6.37
CA GLU A 275 -10.34 19.47 5.39
C GLU A 275 -8.82 19.71 5.33
N ILE A 276 -8.32 19.84 4.09
CA ILE A 276 -6.95 20.23 3.79
C ILE A 276 -6.89 21.29 2.69
N GLU A 277 -5.74 21.96 2.57
CA GLU A 277 -5.38 22.83 1.45
C GLU A 277 -4.16 22.25 0.70
N ILE A 278 -4.27 22.13 -0.61
CA ILE A 278 -3.14 21.80 -1.50
C ILE A 278 -2.38 23.10 -1.77
N GLU A 279 -1.26 23.28 -1.08
CA GLU A 279 -0.41 24.48 -1.18
C GLU A 279 0.54 24.44 -2.38
N LYS A 280 0.92 23.24 -2.84
CA LYS A 280 1.82 23.04 -3.99
C LYS A 280 1.52 21.73 -4.69
N ILE A 281 1.67 21.73 -6.01
CA ILE A 281 1.67 20.54 -6.88
C ILE A 281 3.05 20.49 -7.56
N GLU A 282 3.68 19.31 -7.62
CA GLU A 282 4.94 19.10 -8.32
C GLU A 282 4.70 18.59 -9.75
N GLU A 283 5.42 19.15 -10.72
CA GLU A 283 5.48 18.59 -12.08
C GLU A 283 6.40 17.36 -12.08
N GLN A 284 5.87 16.20 -12.47
CA GLN A 284 6.56 14.91 -12.37
C GLN A 284 6.46 14.13 -13.70
N ASP A 285 7.60 13.96 -14.38
CA ASP A 285 7.75 13.11 -15.58
C ASP A 285 7.85 11.61 -15.26
N SER A 286 8.07 11.25 -13.99
CA SER A 286 8.18 9.88 -13.50
C SER A 286 7.61 9.74 -12.07
N PRO A 287 7.21 8.52 -11.65
CA PRO A 287 6.70 8.27 -10.29
C PRO A 287 7.65 8.69 -9.17
N GLU A 288 7.15 9.51 -8.25
CA GLU A 288 7.84 10.02 -7.06
C GLU A 288 6.88 10.11 -5.86
N ASP A 289 7.40 10.02 -4.62
CA ASP A 289 6.63 9.89 -3.37
C ASP A 289 6.09 11.23 -2.81
N LYS A 290 6.35 12.34 -3.51
CA LYS A 290 6.07 13.72 -3.08
C LYS A 290 5.48 14.55 -4.22
N SER A 291 4.31 14.16 -4.69
CA SER A 291 3.57 14.79 -5.79
C SER A 291 2.93 16.14 -5.44
N MET A 292 2.62 16.37 -4.17
CA MET A 292 1.97 17.60 -3.71
C MET A 292 2.35 17.91 -2.26
N VAL A 293 2.27 19.19 -1.87
CA VAL A 293 2.34 19.64 -0.48
C VAL A 293 0.94 19.99 -0.03
N ILE A 294 0.53 19.39 1.10
CA ILE A 294 -0.78 19.60 1.72
C ILE A 294 -0.61 20.25 3.10
N ARG A 295 -1.60 21.05 3.49
CA ARG A 295 -1.78 21.60 4.83
C ARG A 295 -3.12 21.13 5.41
N VAL A 296 -3.13 20.65 6.65
CA VAL A 296 -4.36 20.46 7.42
C VAL A 296 -4.94 21.83 7.79
N THR A 297 -6.22 22.03 7.46
CA THR A 297 -7.00 23.22 7.86
C THR A 297 -8.19 22.87 8.76
N ASP A 298 -8.46 21.58 8.94
CA ASP A 298 -9.53 21.05 9.78
C ASP A 298 -9.28 21.26 11.28
N GLU A 299 -10.20 21.93 11.97
CA GLU A 299 -10.06 22.23 13.40
C GLU A 299 -10.11 20.95 14.27
N GLU A 300 -10.93 19.96 13.93
CA GLU A 300 -11.08 18.71 14.71
C GLU A 300 -9.80 17.87 14.61
N LEU A 301 -9.22 17.71 13.41
CA LEU A 301 -7.95 16.99 13.25
C LEU A 301 -6.80 17.72 13.94
N LEU A 302 -6.76 19.05 13.87
CA LEU A 302 -5.72 19.83 14.55
C LEU A 302 -5.82 19.72 16.09
N GLU A 303 -7.03 19.67 16.65
CA GLU A 303 -7.25 19.48 18.09
C GLU A 303 -6.94 18.04 18.54
N GLU A 304 -7.31 17.00 17.77
CA GLU A 304 -7.07 15.60 18.15
C GLU A 304 -5.61 15.15 17.94
N SER A 305 -4.92 15.63 16.89
CA SER A 305 -3.61 15.09 16.49
C SER A 305 -2.50 16.11 16.22
N GLY A 306 -2.78 17.42 16.28
CA GLY A 306 -1.80 18.48 15.98
C GLY A 306 -1.44 18.61 14.50
N GLY A 307 -2.06 17.81 13.62
CA GLY A 307 -1.75 17.70 12.19
C GLY A 307 -1.56 16.25 11.74
N ILE A 308 -0.82 16.04 10.67
CA ILE A 308 -0.55 14.72 10.09
C ILE A 308 0.38 13.94 11.01
N VAL A 309 -0.05 12.78 11.49
CA VAL A 309 0.75 11.90 12.36
C VAL A 309 1.12 10.58 11.69
N GLN A 310 2.07 9.84 12.26
CA GLN A 310 2.38 8.48 11.79
C GLN A 310 1.13 7.58 11.85
N GLY A 311 0.92 6.74 10.84
CA GLY A 311 -0.31 5.95 10.66
C GLY A 311 -1.34 6.57 9.69
N MET A 312 -1.35 7.90 9.51
CA MET A 312 -2.17 8.55 8.46
C MET A 312 -1.62 8.34 7.03
N SER A 313 -0.42 7.77 6.88
CA SER A 313 0.12 7.41 5.57
C SER A 313 -0.86 6.47 4.85
N GLY A 314 -1.24 6.84 3.64
CA GLY A 314 -2.27 6.16 2.85
C GLY A 314 -3.67 6.77 2.94
N SER A 315 -3.94 7.76 3.80
CA SER A 315 -5.24 8.45 3.84
C SER A 315 -5.56 9.05 2.46
N PRO A 316 -6.66 8.65 1.79
CA PRO A 316 -6.94 9.10 0.43
C PRO A 316 -7.29 10.58 0.41
N ILE A 317 -6.69 11.29 -0.54
CA ILE A 317 -6.92 12.70 -0.80
C ILE A 317 -8.04 12.84 -1.83
N ILE A 318 -9.11 13.54 -1.46
CA ILE A 318 -10.31 13.74 -2.26
C ILE A 318 -10.43 15.21 -2.67
N GLN A 319 -10.54 15.48 -3.96
CA GLN A 319 -10.82 16.80 -4.53
C GLN A 319 -11.80 16.65 -5.70
N ASN A 320 -12.75 17.58 -5.86
CA ASN A 320 -13.70 17.58 -6.97
C ASN A 320 -14.42 16.22 -7.18
N ASP A 321 -14.83 15.58 -6.07
CA ASP A 321 -15.45 14.25 -5.98
C ASP A 321 -14.64 13.11 -6.63
N ARG A 322 -13.31 13.25 -6.66
CA ARG A 322 -12.33 12.29 -7.17
C ARG A 322 -11.30 11.94 -6.10
N ILE A 323 -10.84 10.69 -6.10
CA ILE A 323 -9.58 10.34 -5.41
C ILE A 323 -8.46 10.89 -6.30
N ILE A 324 -7.66 11.82 -5.78
CA ILE A 324 -6.53 12.41 -6.52
C ILE A 324 -5.16 11.91 -6.00
N GLY A 325 -5.13 11.33 -4.81
CA GLY A 325 -3.88 10.94 -4.18
C GLY A 325 -4.03 10.27 -2.82
N ALA A 326 -2.91 10.17 -2.10
CA ALA A 326 -2.83 9.70 -0.72
C ALA A 326 -1.81 10.50 0.08
N VAL A 327 -2.02 10.67 1.38
CA VAL A 327 -1.03 11.25 2.29
C VAL A 327 0.19 10.33 2.39
N THR A 328 1.42 10.88 2.34
CA THR A 328 2.67 10.10 2.48
C THR A 328 3.40 10.44 3.78
N HIS A 329 4.12 11.55 3.82
CA HIS A 329 5.04 11.91 4.91
C HIS A 329 4.69 13.28 5.52
N VAL A 330 4.73 13.40 6.85
CA VAL A 330 4.61 14.67 7.57
C VAL A 330 5.91 15.49 7.53
N PHE A 331 5.80 16.82 7.58
CA PHE A 331 6.94 17.71 7.76
C PHE A 331 7.35 17.75 9.23
N LEU A 332 8.54 17.22 9.57
CA LEU A 332 9.05 17.13 10.96
C LEU A 332 9.05 18.44 11.78
N LYS A 333 8.96 19.62 11.14
CA LYS A 333 8.95 20.93 11.82
C LYS A 333 7.60 21.66 11.80
N ASP A 334 6.63 21.14 11.04
CA ASP A 334 5.31 21.74 10.81
C ASP A 334 4.33 20.57 10.62
N PRO A 335 3.86 19.90 11.69
CA PRO A 335 3.03 18.70 11.57
C PRO A 335 1.71 18.93 10.83
N GLN A 336 1.26 20.18 10.76
CA GLN A 336 0.12 20.58 9.94
C GLN A 336 0.38 20.42 8.44
N ARG A 337 1.64 20.30 8.01
CA ARG A 337 2.04 20.08 6.62
C ARG A 337 2.55 18.67 6.37
N GLY A 338 2.29 18.19 5.16
CA GLY A 338 2.79 16.92 4.68
C GLY A 338 2.89 16.87 3.17
N TYR A 339 3.31 15.72 2.68
CA TYR A 339 3.32 15.39 1.26
C TYR A 339 2.15 14.48 0.92
N GLY A 340 1.64 14.61 -0.30
CA GLY A 340 0.78 13.62 -0.94
C GLY A 340 1.43 13.01 -2.18
N ILE A 341 1.04 11.80 -2.53
CA ILE A 341 1.37 11.13 -3.80
C ILE A 341 0.14 11.13 -4.70
N PHE A 342 0.32 11.27 -6.02
CA PHE A 342 -0.78 11.10 -6.98
C PHE A 342 -1.29 9.65 -7.01
N ILE A 343 -2.61 9.49 -7.12
CA ILE A 343 -3.25 8.17 -7.22
C ILE A 343 -2.83 7.43 -8.50
N GLU A 344 -2.53 8.17 -9.59
CA GLU A 344 -2.03 7.59 -10.85
C GLU A 344 -0.74 6.80 -10.62
N TRP A 345 0.23 7.35 -9.87
CA TRP A 345 1.46 6.64 -9.52
C TRP A 345 1.19 5.39 -8.69
N MET A 346 0.30 5.47 -7.70
CA MET A 346 -0.10 4.30 -6.92
C MET A 346 -0.78 3.21 -7.76
N LEU A 347 -1.51 3.58 -8.83
CA LEU A 347 -2.20 2.64 -9.72
C LEU A 347 -1.29 2.06 -10.80
N GLU A 348 -0.39 2.86 -11.36
CA GLU A 348 0.65 2.39 -12.29
C GLU A 348 1.55 1.35 -11.61
N GLU A 349 1.89 1.61 -10.35
CA GLU A 349 2.75 0.76 -9.54
C GLU A 349 2.01 -0.31 -8.72
N SER A 350 0.69 -0.24 -8.56
CA SER A 350 -0.08 -1.37 -8.02
C SER A 350 -0.26 -2.49 -9.02
N ASN A 351 -0.10 -2.22 -10.32
CA ASN A 351 -0.23 -3.22 -11.39
C ASN A 351 0.57 -4.48 -11.04
N LEU A 352 -0.17 -5.51 -10.63
CA LEU A 352 0.31 -6.87 -10.44
C LEU A 352 0.54 -7.45 -11.83
N VAL A 353 1.66 -7.05 -12.45
CA VAL A 353 2.04 -7.51 -13.79
C VAL A 353 2.39 -8.99 -13.69
N GLU A 354 1.42 -9.85 -14.01
CA GLU A 354 1.72 -11.15 -14.60
C GLU A 354 2.62 -10.91 -15.82
N LYS A 355 3.85 -11.41 -15.76
CA LYS A 355 4.87 -11.30 -16.81
C LYS A 355 5.61 -12.62 -16.97
#